data_AF-A0A0U3I914-F1
#
_entry.id   AF-A0A0U3I914-F1
#
_cell.length_a   1.000
_cell.length_b   1.000
_cell.length_c   1.000
_cell.angle_alpha   90.00
_cell.angle_beta   90.00
_cell.angle_gamma   90.00
#
_symmetry.space_group_name_H-M   'P 1'
#
loop_
_entity.id
_entity.type
_entity.pdbx_description
1 polymer ?
#
loop_
_entity_poly.entity_id
_entity_poly.type
_entity_poly.pdbx_seq_one_letter_code
_entity_poly.pdbx_strand_id
1 'polypeptide(L)'
;MSTSRRRAWVEHFLEQFGVSVALACEVAGLNRSVYYYTHKRPPDDEVIDALLLLVERHPRWGLPKLFKRLRHQGKTWNKKRVERVYNMLKLNLRRKGKRRVPTRSPEPLRG
;
A
#
# COMPACT_ATOMS: atom_id res chain seq x y z
N MET A 1 -1.18 24.28 13.67
CA MET A 1 -2.35 23.37 13.72
C MET A 1 -2.50 22.63 12.39
N SER A 2 -2.85 21.33 12.39
CA SER A 2 -2.93 20.54 11.15
C SER A 2 -4.21 20.83 10.34
N THR A 3 -4.17 20.66 9.02
CA THR A 3 -5.34 20.81 8.13
C THR A 3 -6.48 19.86 8.51
N SER A 4 -6.15 18.63 8.94
CA SER A 4 -7.13 17.65 9.42
C SER A 4 -7.89 18.17 10.65
N ARG A 5 -7.20 18.83 11.58
CA ARG A 5 -7.82 19.41 12.77
C ARG A 5 -8.70 20.62 12.42
N ARG A 6 -8.27 21.44 11.46
CA ARG A 6 -9.10 22.56 10.96
C ARG A 6 -10.37 22.06 10.28
N ARG A 7 -10.31 20.99 9.49
CA ARG A 7 -11.52 20.38 8.90
C ARG A 7 -12.51 19.91 9.96
N ALA A 8 -12.03 19.25 11.01
CA ALA A 8 -12.88 18.83 12.12
C ALA A 8 -13.57 20.02 12.83
N TRP A 9 -12.90 21.17 12.94
CA TRP A 9 -13.55 22.40 13.43
C TRP A 9 -14.62 22.92 12.49
N VAL A 10 -14.36 22.92 11.18
CA VAL A 10 -15.37 23.33 10.19
C VAL A 10 -16.61 22.44 10.29
N GLU A 11 -16.44 21.11 10.35
CA GLU A 11 -17.55 20.16 10.52
C GLU A 11 -18.33 20.43 11.82
N HIS A 12 -17.61 20.61 12.94
CA HIS A 12 -18.22 20.95 14.21
C HIS A 12 -19.02 22.27 14.14
N PHE A 13 -18.52 23.29 13.45
CA PHE A 13 -19.23 24.56 13.32
C PHE A 13 -20.50 24.45 12.49
N LEU A 14 -20.45 23.67 11.41
CA LEU A 14 -21.62 23.40 10.56
C LEU A 14 -22.72 22.67 11.34
N GLU A 15 -22.35 21.64 12.11
CA GLU A 15 -23.29 20.81 12.87
C GLU A 15 -23.90 21.54 14.07
N GLN A 16 -23.09 22.28 14.85
CA GLN A 16 -23.55 22.89 16.10
C GLN A 16 -24.20 24.27 15.91
N PHE A 17 -23.77 25.03 14.91
CA PHE A 17 -24.21 26.42 14.73
C PHE A 17 -24.97 26.67 13.43
N GLY A 18 -25.10 25.68 12.54
CA GLY A 18 -25.85 25.80 11.27
C GLY A 18 -25.32 26.88 10.33
N VAL A 19 -24.04 27.26 10.47
CA VAL A 19 -23.42 28.34 9.69
C VAL A 19 -23.10 27.89 8.26
N SER A 20 -22.81 28.85 7.37
CA SER A 20 -22.33 28.52 6.03
C SER A 20 -20.90 27.95 6.08
N VAL A 21 -20.56 27.09 5.10
CA VAL A 21 -19.19 26.56 4.92
C VAL A 21 -18.16 27.67 4.80
N ALA A 22 -18.53 28.80 4.18
CA ALA A 22 -17.64 29.96 4.05
C ALA A 22 -17.26 30.53 5.42
N LEU A 23 -18.25 30.78 6.28
CA LEU A 23 -18.04 31.31 7.63
C LEU A 23 -17.28 30.32 8.51
N ALA A 24 -17.66 29.04 8.47
CA ALA A 24 -16.97 27.99 9.23
C ALA A 24 -15.48 27.87 8.82
N CYS A 25 -15.18 27.93 7.52
CA CYS A 25 -13.81 27.91 7.01
C CYS A 25 -13.00 29.14 7.45
N GLU A 26 -13.61 30.33 7.42
CA GLU A 26 -12.97 31.58 7.84
C GLU A 26 -12.59 31.55 9.32
N VAL A 27 -13.55 31.17 10.19
CA VAL A 27 -13.32 31.02 11.64
C VAL A 27 -12.26 29.95 11.94
N ALA A 28 -12.26 28.84 11.20
CA ALA A 28 -11.27 27.78 11.36
C ALA A 28 -9.89 28.10 10.73
N GLY A 29 -9.76 29.22 10.01
CA GLY A 29 -8.55 29.58 9.27
C GLY A 29 -8.18 28.57 8.18
N LEU A 30 -9.18 28.01 7.49
CA LEU A 30 -9.04 27.02 6.42
C LEU A 30 -9.50 27.62 5.08
N ASN A 31 -8.69 27.49 4.03
CA ASN A 31 -9.12 27.89 2.69
C ASN A 31 -10.23 26.94 2.19
N ARG A 32 -11.32 27.49 1.64
CA ARG A 32 -12.46 26.74 1.09
C ARG A 32 -12.05 25.67 0.07
N SER A 33 -11.07 25.95 -0.79
CA SER A 33 -10.53 24.97 -1.76
C SER A 33 -9.94 23.74 -1.07
N VAL A 34 -9.27 23.95 0.06
CA VAL A 34 -8.70 22.88 0.88
C VAL A 34 -9.78 22.12 1.62
N TYR A 35 -10.86 22.76 2.04
CA TYR A 35 -12.02 22.06 2.63
C TYR A 35 -12.61 21.04 1.64
N TYR A 36 -12.91 21.48 0.42
CA TYR A 36 -13.49 20.62 -0.62
C TYR A 36 -12.51 19.60 -1.22
N TYR A 37 -11.21 19.84 -1.12
CA TYR A 37 -10.22 18.93 -1.69
C TYR A 37 -10.18 17.58 -0.97
N THR A 38 -10.69 16.53 -1.64
CA THR A 38 -10.51 15.15 -1.22
C THR A 38 -9.38 14.50 -2.02
N HIS A 39 -8.33 14.04 -1.34
CA HIS A 39 -7.25 13.31 -1.99
C HIS A 39 -7.75 11.94 -2.46
N LYS A 40 -8.00 11.78 -3.77
CA LYS A 40 -8.31 10.48 -4.37
C LYS A 40 -7.03 9.74 -4.75
N ARG A 41 -6.73 8.63 -4.08
CA ARG A 41 -5.64 7.74 -4.48
C ARG A 41 -6.12 6.85 -5.63
N PRO A 42 -5.31 6.62 -6.67
CA PRO A 42 -5.59 5.57 -7.63
C PRO A 42 -5.68 4.22 -6.90
N PRO A 43 -6.61 3.33 -7.30
CA PRO A 43 -6.73 2.01 -6.70
C PRO A 43 -5.44 1.20 -6.91
N ASP A 44 -5.10 0.32 -5.97
CA ASP A 44 -3.85 -0.45 -6.04
C ASP A 44 -3.97 -1.75 -6.85
N ASP A 45 -5.17 -2.10 -7.30
CA ASP A 45 -5.50 -3.40 -7.89
C ASP A 45 -4.55 -3.78 -9.03
N GLU A 46 -4.33 -2.89 -10.00
CA GLU A 46 -3.42 -3.17 -11.12
C GLU A 46 -1.97 -3.46 -10.67
N VAL A 47 -1.52 -2.79 -9.61
CA VAL A 47 -0.16 -2.97 -9.06
C VAL A 47 -0.09 -4.30 -8.31
N ILE A 48 -1.15 -4.65 -7.59
CA ILE A 48 -1.29 -5.92 -6.88
C ILE A 48 -1.23 -7.08 -7.88
N ASP A 49 -2.08 -7.06 -8.90
CA ASP A 49 -2.18 -8.12 -9.91
C ASP A 49 -0.84 -8.33 -10.63
N ALA A 50 -0.21 -7.24 -11.08
CA ALA A 50 1.07 -7.32 -11.78
C ALA A 50 2.21 -7.82 -10.87
N LEU A 51 2.22 -7.42 -9.59
CA LEU A 51 3.22 -7.90 -8.63
C LEU A 51 3.03 -9.38 -8.30
N LEU A 52 1.80 -9.83 -8.05
CA LEU A 52 1.49 -11.22 -7.73
C LEU A 52 1.88 -12.14 -8.90
N LEU A 53 1.50 -11.79 -10.13
CA LEU A 53 1.88 -12.54 -11.33
C LEU A 53 3.41 -12.69 -11.48
N LEU A 54 4.16 -11.61 -11.21
CA LEU A 54 5.62 -11.65 -11.29
C LEU A 54 6.26 -12.46 -10.16
N VAL A 55 5.70 -12.41 -8.95
CA VAL A 55 6.17 -13.18 -7.80
C VAL A 55 5.92 -14.67 -8.00
N GLU A 56 4.77 -15.05 -8.56
CA GLU A 56 4.48 -16.45 -8.89
C GLU A 56 5.47 -16.98 -9.93
N ARG A 57 5.73 -16.21 -10.99
CA ARG A 57 6.69 -16.60 -12.04
C ARG A 57 8.14 -16.58 -11.54
N HIS A 58 8.48 -15.69 -10.61
CA HIS A 58 9.85 -15.46 -10.16
C HIS A 58 9.94 -15.36 -8.62
N PRO A 59 9.74 -16.48 -7.89
CA PRO A 59 9.61 -16.46 -6.42
C PRO A 59 10.90 -16.08 -5.67
N ARG A 60 12.06 -16.09 -6.35
CA ARG A 60 13.36 -15.69 -5.78
C ARG A 60 13.67 -14.20 -5.98
N TRP A 61 12.85 -13.49 -6.75
CA TRP A 61 13.10 -12.08 -7.05
C TRP A 61 12.58 -11.19 -5.94
N GLY A 62 13.43 -10.28 -5.47
CA GLY A 62 13.00 -9.18 -4.63
C GLY A 62 12.52 -7.99 -5.46
N LEU A 63 11.97 -7.01 -4.75
CA LEU A 63 11.44 -5.76 -5.29
C LEU A 63 12.32 -5.08 -6.37
N PRO A 64 13.66 -4.95 -6.26
CA PRO A 64 14.45 -4.31 -7.32
C PRO A 64 14.32 -4.98 -8.69
N LYS A 65 14.30 -6.32 -8.73
CA LYS A 65 14.16 -7.09 -9.97
C LYS A 65 12.73 -7.03 -10.49
N LEU A 66 11.75 -7.14 -9.61
CA LEU A 66 10.33 -7.02 -9.95
C LEU A 66 10.01 -5.62 -10.53
N PHE A 67 10.48 -4.56 -9.88
CA PHE A 67 10.29 -3.19 -10.33
C PHE A 67 10.95 -2.93 -11.70
N LYS A 68 12.18 -3.43 -11.91
CA LYS A 68 12.82 -3.35 -13.22
C LYS A 68 11.99 -4.06 -14.30
N ARG A 69 11.44 -5.24 -13.99
CA ARG A 69 10.58 -5.99 -14.92
C ARG A 69 9.28 -5.24 -15.23
N LEU A 70 8.62 -4.64 -14.22
CA LEU A 70 7.44 -3.80 -14.41
C LEU A 70 7.73 -2.59 -15.33
N ARG A 71 8.90 -1.97 -15.16
CA ARG A 71 9.34 -0.86 -16.04
C ARG A 71 9.57 -1.31 -17.48
N HIS A 72 10.19 -2.47 -17.69
CA HIS A 72 10.33 -3.05 -19.03
C HIS A 72 8.99 -3.43 -19.68
N GLN A 73 7.96 -3.71 -18.88
CA GLN A 73 6.58 -3.93 -19.35
C GLN A 73 5.81 -2.63 -19.60
N GLY A 74 6.48 -1.47 -19.57
CA GLY A 74 5.87 -0.16 -19.82
C GLY A 74 5.06 0.41 -18.66
N LYS A 75 5.05 -0.22 -17.48
CA LYS A 75 4.33 0.30 -16.32
C LYS A 75 5.05 1.53 -15.75
N THR A 76 4.39 2.69 -15.79
CA THR A 76 4.96 3.98 -15.37
C THR A 76 4.78 4.30 -13.88
N TRP A 77 4.23 3.38 -13.10
CA TRP A 77 3.88 3.57 -11.68
C TRP A 77 5.06 4.06 -10.83
N ASN A 78 4.80 5.05 -9.98
CA ASN A 78 5.79 5.58 -9.04
C ASN A 78 6.38 4.45 -8.18
N LYS A 79 7.71 4.42 -8.04
CA LYS A 79 8.43 3.43 -7.22
C LYS A 79 7.84 3.34 -5.81
N LYS A 80 7.60 4.47 -5.14
CA LYS A 80 7.02 4.51 -3.78
C LYS A 80 5.65 3.81 -3.70
N ARG A 81 4.84 3.91 -4.76
CA ARG A 81 3.53 3.22 -4.84
C ARG A 81 3.73 1.71 -4.89
N VAL A 82 4.63 1.23 -5.77
CA VAL A 82 4.94 -0.19 -5.91
C VAL A 82 5.54 -0.76 -4.63
N GLU A 83 6.46 -0.04 -3.99
CA GLU A 83 7.09 -0.45 -2.72
C GLU A 83 6.08 -0.56 -1.59
N ARG A 84 5.16 0.41 -1.48
CA ARG A 84 4.08 0.34 -0.49
C ARG A 84 3.19 -0.87 -0.70
N VAL A 85 2.75 -1.13 -1.93
CA VAL A 85 1.90 -2.29 -2.25
C VAL A 85 2.65 -3.59 -1.99
N TYR A 86 3.92 -3.68 -2.38
CA TYR A 86 4.78 -4.84 -2.12
C TYR A 86 4.90 -5.17 -0.63
N ASN A 87 5.11 -4.16 0.21
CA ASN A 87 5.18 -4.31 1.66
C ASN A 87 3.82 -4.64 2.28
N MET A 88 2.73 -4.03 1.77
CA MET A 88 1.36 -4.32 2.18
C MET A 88 1.00 -5.79 1.94
N LEU A 89 1.43 -6.35 0.80
CA LEU A 89 1.28 -7.76 0.45
C LEU A 89 2.27 -8.69 1.20
N LYS A 90 3.09 -8.15 2.10
CA LYS A 90 4.10 -8.87 2.89
C LYS A 90 5.10 -9.66 2.03
N LEU A 91 5.31 -9.25 0.78
CA LEU A 91 6.23 -9.90 -0.17
C LEU A 91 7.70 -9.66 0.19
N ASN A 92 7.98 -8.71 1.09
CA ASN A 92 9.29 -8.44 1.66
C ASN A 92 9.73 -9.53 2.65
N LEU A 93 8.80 -10.34 3.17
CA LEU A 93 9.12 -11.41 4.11
C LEU A 93 9.78 -12.58 3.38
N ARG A 94 10.89 -13.07 3.95
CA ARG A 94 11.59 -14.23 3.40
C ARG A 94 10.68 -15.45 3.47
N ARG A 95 10.32 -16.02 2.32
CA ARG A 95 9.63 -17.31 2.28
C ARG A 95 10.50 -18.35 2.98
N LYS A 96 9.96 -19.02 4.00
CA LYS A 96 10.65 -20.14 4.67
C LYS A 96 10.90 -21.23 3.62
N GLY A 97 12.16 -21.57 3.39
CA GLY A 97 12.51 -22.70 2.56
C GLY A 97 12.03 -24.01 3.20
N LYS A 98 11.84 -25.05 2.37
CA LYS A 98 11.62 -26.41 2.89
C LYS A 98 12.82 -26.78 3.77
N ARG A 99 12.57 -27.16 5.03
CA ARG A 99 13.62 -27.71 5.88
C ARG A 99 14.03 -29.06 5.31
N ARG A 100 15.34 -29.32 5.27
CA ARG A 100 15.85 -30.64 4.89
C ARG A 100 15.28 -31.66 5.86
N VAL A 101 14.64 -32.71 5.34
CA VAL A 101 14.26 -33.87 6.16
C VAL A 101 15.53 -34.56 6.64
N PRO A 102 15.62 -34.99 7.92
CA PRO A 102 16.74 -35.77 8.41
C PRO A 102 16.99 -37.00 7.53
N THR A 103 18.26 -37.35 7.32
CA THR A 103 18.63 -38.59 6.62
C THR A 103 18.03 -39.76 7.40
N ARG A 104 17.16 -40.55 6.74
CA ARG A 104 16.68 -41.81 7.31
C ARG A 104 17.81 -42.84 7.15
N SER A 105 18.29 -43.40 8.24
CA SER A 105 19.15 -44.59 8.21
C SER A 105 18.23 -45.81 8.07
N PRO A 106 18.13 -46.46 6.90
CA PRO A 106 17.29 -47.64 6.75
C PRO A 106 17.87 -48.78 7.59
N GLU A 107 17.03 -49.46 8.36
CA GLU A 107 17.43 -50.71 9.00
C GLU A 107 17.58 -51.80 7.93
N PRO A 108 18.64 -52.64 8.00
CA PRO A 108 18.80 -53.75 7.08
C PRO A 108 17.66 -54.76 7.28
N LEU A 109 17.10 -55.24 6.16
CA LEU A 109 16.15 -56.34 6.16
C LEU A 109 16.84 -57.57 6.74
N ARG A 110 16.28 -58.14 7.82
CA ARG A 110 16.75 -59.42 8.36
C ARG A 110 16.37 -60.52 7.37
N GLY A 111 17.38 -61.23 6.87
CA GLY A 111 17.21 -62.46 6.09
C GLY A 111 16.83 -63.65 6.95
#